data_AF-A0A822B7D4-F1
#
_entry.id   AF-A0A822B7D4-F1
#
_cell.length_a   1.000
_cell.length_b   1.000
_cell.length_c   1.000
_cell.angle_alpha   90.00
_cell.angle_beta   90.00
_cell.angle_gamma   90.00
#
_symmetry.space_group_name_H-M   'P 1'
#
loop_
_entity.id
_entity.type
_entity.pdbx_description
1 polymer ?
#
loop_
_entity_poly.entity_id
_entity_poly.type
_entity_poly.pdbx_seq_one_letter_code
_entity_poly.pdbx_strand_id
1 'polypeptide(L)'
;DKNVTNLPYPYLTECFRSTILQWVPISIFWLILPLWLYILNKRQLKSQALVVSLLLIIKMILACLFILIQIFRLVHYVVLWTDEKGLAYVLTSILYIITISFILWLMNYDRLKSVFSSGLLFIFWLLVCLAILPDIIDYSVKFYQQIKSISLWIEFIIVWFQFLFAFGLFITNCFAEKYIIAHQTTLDERPIVPEFHESFLSRISYSWATPLILRGYKKPLTEKDCWDLPISERTAAVVHQVRNYMKGWTSCEKNSINNIKLSYSNQAEDEHQNLLDNVPMVDVKKSSSKSKETSIFWYALFCTYKDKLFIGGFLKFLHDIIQFSGPMILKLLLNFFTDSTKPKWLGIFYAILLSITVFCHIILLRAYFHQQFLIGLRFRSAVTGLVYRKVSYLMFYFS
;
A
#
# COMPACT_ATOMS: atom_id res chain seq x y z
N ASP A 1 42.28 5.05 -12.25
CA ASP A 1 41.35 4.37 -13.18
C ASP A 1 41.78 3.01 -13.78
N LYS A 2 42.74 2.25 -13.21
CA LYS A 2 43.04 0.89 -13.71
C LYS A 2 42.89 -0.28 -12.71
N ASN A 3 42.36 -0.06 -11.50
CA ASN A 3 42.22 -1.12 -10.49
C ASN A 3 40.82 -1.23 -9.84
N VAL A 4 39.76 -0.68 -10.44
CA VAL A 4 38.41 -0.74 -9.85
C VAL A 4 37.77 -2.14 -10.01
N THR A 5 38.23 -2.95 -10.96
CA THR A 5 37.64 -4.26 -11.29
C THR A 5 38.18 -5.45 -10.48
N ASN A 6 39.27 -5.27 -9.71
CA ASN A 6 39.90 -6.33 -8.90
C ASN A 6 39.54 -6.27 -7.40
N LEU A 7 38.65 -5.36 -7.01
CA LEU A 7 38.23 -5.25 -5.60
C LEU A 7 37.30 -6.42 -5.21
N PRO A 8 37.46 -6.99 -3.99
CA PRO A 8 36.62 -8.09 -3.51
C PRO A 8 35.17 -7.66 -3.20
N TYR A 9 34.85 -6.36 -3.26
CA TYR A 9 33.53 -5.78 -3.00
C TYR A 9 33.18 -4.68 -4.01
N PRO A 10 31.89 -4.40 -4.26
CA PRO A 10 31.47 -3.31 -5.15
C PRO A 10 31.89 -1.95 -4.59
N TYR A 11 32.72 -1.21 -5.33
CA TYR A 11 33.08 0.15 -4.98
C TYR A 11 32.00 1.13 -5.46
N LEU A 12 31.14 1.56 -4.54
CA LEU A 12 30.20 2.67 -4.77
C LEU A 12 30.90 3.98 -4.41
N THR A 13 30.77 4.98 -5.28
CA THR A 13 31.33 6.31 -5.01
C THR A 13 30.72 6.89 -3.74
N GLU A 14 31.54 7.62 -2.99
CA GLU A 14 31.15 8.21 -1.69
C GLU A 14 29.91 9.12 -1.84
N CYS A 15 29.87 9.93 -2.90
CA CYS A 15 28.73 10.79 -3.22
C CYS A 15 27.46 10.02 -3.54
N PHE A 16 27.54 8.91 -4.29
CA PHE A 16 26.36 8.11 -4.66
C PHE A 16 25.69 7.48 -3.43
N ARG A 17 26.52 7.01 -2.50
CA ARG A 17 26.09 6.36 -1.26
C ARG A 17 25.47 7.36 -0.29
N SER A 18 26.11 8.50 -0.09
CA SER A 18 25.60 9.53 0.82
C SER A 18 24.33 10.19 0.29
N THR A 19 24.22 10.44 -1.02
CA THR A 19 23.05 11.12 -1.59
C THR A 19 21.97 10.15 -2.06
N ILE A 20 22.15 9.53 -3.22
CA ILE A 20 21.12 8.76 -3.92
C ILE A 20 20.61 7.62 -3.05
N LEU A 21 21.50 6.80 -2.50
CA LEU A 21 21.10 5.61 -1.76
C LEU A 21 20.31 5.97 -0.48
N GLN A 22 20.72 7.01 0.23
CA GLN A 22 20.05 7.47 1.45
C GLN A 22 18.77 8.28 1.16
N TRP A 23 18.67 8.95 0.01
CA TRP A 23 17.51 9.78 -0.34
C TRP A 23 16.37 9.00 -1.00
N VAL A 24 16.65 7.83 -1.59
CA VAL A 24 15.62 6.96 -2.19
C VAL A 24 14.52 6.58 -1.18
N PRO A 25 14.80 6.06 0.03
CA PRO A 25 13.75 5.77 1.01
C PRO A 25 12.93 7.01 1.40
N ILE A 26 13.60 8.16 1.54
CA ILE A 26 12.99 9.44 1.92
C ILE A 26 12.03 9.94 0.83
N SER A 27 12.48 9.95 -0.42
CA SER A 27 11.70 10.42 -1.57
C SER A 27 10.46 9.54 -1.79
N ILE A 28 10.61 8.21 -1.69
CA ILE A 28 9.49 7.26 -1.78
C ILE A 28 8.45 7.52 -0.67
N PHE A 29 8.91 7.77 0.56
CA PHE A 29 8.02 8.09 1.68
C PHE A 29 7.18 9.35 1.41
N TRP A 30 7.82 10.46 1.04
CA TRP A 30 7.12 11.72 0.79
C TRP A 30 6.20 11.65 -0.44
N LEU A 31 6.54 10.85 -1.45
CA LEU A 31 5.70 10.67 -2.64
C LEU A 31 4.42 9.88 -2.32
N ILE A 32 4.50 8.84 -1.49
CA ILE A 32 3.35 7.98 -1.15
C ILE A 32 2.49 8.61 -0.04
N LEU A 33 3.08 9.47 0.79
CA LEU A 33 2.44 10.05 1.96
C LEU A 33 1.09 10.75 1.67
N PRO A 34 0.94 11.63 0.65
CA PRO A 34 -0.34 12.30 0.37
C PRO A 34 -1.47 11.30 0.05
N LEU A 35 -1.15 10.24 -0.71
CA LEU A 35 -2.10 9.17 -1.02
C LEU A 35 -2.51 8.41 0.25
N TRP A 36 -1.55 8.13 1.13
CA TRP A 36 -1.82 7.50 2.42
C TRP A 36 -2.75 8.36 3.28
N LEU A 37 -2.45 9.64 3.43
CA LEU A 37 -3.28 10.59 4.18
C LEU A 37 -4.69 10.72 3.60
N TYR A 38 -4.83 10.75 2.27
CA TYR A 38 -6.13 10.75 1.59
C TYR A 38 -6.95 9.49 1.91
N ILE A 39 -6.33 8.31 1.81
CA ILE A 39 -6.97 7.03 2.14
C ILE A 39 -7.40 7.01 3.61
N LEU A 40 -6.55 7.48 4.52
CA LEU A 40 -6.87 7.57 5.95
C LEU A 40 -8.03 8.52 6.23
N ASN A 41 -8.09 9.66 5.57
CA ASN A 41 -9.16 10.62 5.80
C ASN A 41 -10.51 10.13 5.27
N LYS A 42 -10.51 9.33 4.19
CA LYS A 42 -11.72 8.72 3.61
C LYS A 42 -12.28 7.57 4.47
N ARG A 43 -11.49 7.01 5.39
CA ARG A 43 -11.97 5.99 6.34
C ARG A 43 -12.92 6.61 7.35
N GLN A 44 -14.23 6.44 7.13
CA GLN A 44 -15.29 6.85 8.05
C GLN A 44 -15.50 5.84 9.17
N LEU A 45 -14.44 5.46 9.88
CA LEU A 45 -14.59 4.73 11.15
C LEU A 45 -14.82 5.76 12.26
N LYS A 46 -16.08 6.07 12.54
CA LYS A 46 -16.48 6.64 13.84
C LYS A 46 -16.35 5.54 14.89
N SER A 47 -15.13 5.26 15.37
CA SER A 47 -14.97 4.55 16.64
C SER A 47 -13.58 4.72 17.22
N GLN A 48 -13.56 5.13 18.48
CA GLN A 48 -12.53 5.13 19.53
C GLN A 48 -11.06 4.99 19.09
N ALA A 49 -10.25 6.00 19.45
CA ALA A 49 -8.81 5.98 19.27
C ALA A 49 -8.20 4.76 19.96
N LEU A 50 -7.19 4.16 19.31
CA LEU A 50 -6.40 3.07 19.89
C LEU A 50 -5.77 3.50 21.23
N VAL A 51 -5.93 2.68 22.26
CA VAL A 51 -5.23 2.86 23.54
C VAL A 51 -3.73 2.78 23.30
N VAL A 52 -2.94 3.59 24.01
CA VAL A 52 -1.47 3.58 23.90
C VAL A 52 -0.94 2.20 24.30
N SER A 53 -0.45 1.47 23.31
CA SER A 53 0.16 0.15 23.52
C SER A 53 1.63 0.28 23.89
N LEU A 54 2.16 -0.70 24.63
CA LEU A 54 3.60 -0.79 24.92
C LEU A 54 4.45 -0.77 23.63
N LEU A 55 3.97 -1.44 22.58
CA LEU A 55 4.66 -1.49 21.28
C LEU A 55 4.77 -0.11 20.65
N LEU A 56 3.71 0.73 20.74
CA LEU A 56 3.74 2.10 20.26
C LEU A 56 4.74 2.96 21.05
N ILE A 57 4.81 2.79 22.37
CA ILE A 57 5.78 3.50 23.21
C ILE A 57 7.22 3.14 22.79
N ILE A 58 7.49 1.85 22.58
CA ILE A 58 8.80 1.38 22.11
C ILE A 58 9.14 1.99 20.73
N LYS A 59 8.19 2.04 19.78
CA LYS A 59 8.38 2.68 18.47
C LYS A 59 8.74 4.16 18.63
N MET A 60 8.03 4.90 19.49
CA MET A 60 8.31 6.32 19.72
C MET A 60 9.70 6.53 20.35
N ILE A 61 10.08 5.70 21.34
CA ILE A 61 11.41 5.77 21.96
C ILE A 61 12.51 5.50 20.92
N LEU A 62 12.39 4.43 20.13
CA LEU A 62 13.37 4.10 19.09
C LEU A 62 13.48 5.20 18.03
N ALA A 63 12.36 5.82 17.63
CA ALA A 63 12.37 6.93 16.68
C ALA A 63 13.03 8.19 17.28
N CYS A 64 12.78 8.51 18.55
CA CYS A 64 13.47 9.60 19.24
C CYS A 64 14.97 9.34 19.37
N LEU A 65 15.38 8.11 19.71
CA LEU A 65 16.79 7.72 19.76
C LEU A 65 17.46 7.83 18.38
N PHE A 66 16.76 7.46 17.31
CA PHE A 66 17.27 7.65 15.95
C PHE A 66 17.46 9.13 15.61
N ILE A 67 16.52 10.01 15.98
CA ILE A 67 16.67 11.47 15.81
C ILE A 67 17.92 11.97 16.54
N LEU A 68 18.16 11.52 17.78
CA LEU A 68 19.35 11.92 18.54
C LEU A 68 20.65 11.52 17.84
N ILE A 69 20.71 10.33 17.24
CA ILE A 69 21.85 9.93 16.40
C ILE A 69 22.01 10.87 15.19
N GLN A 70 20.91 11.23 14.53
CA GLN A 70 21.00 12.11 13.36
C GLN A 70 21.44 13.53 13.73
N ILE A 71 21.05 14.02 14.91
CA ILE A 71 21.55 15.29 15.45
C ILE A 71 23.06 15.18 15.76
N PHE A 72 23.49 14.10 16.41
CA PHE A 72 24.91 13.89 16.69
C PHE A 72 25.75 13.82 15.40
N ARG A 73 25.24 13.09 14.39
CA ARG A 73 25.83 13.00 13.06
C ARG A 73 25.91 14.38 12.38
N LEU A 74 24.84 15.17 12.46
CA LEU A 74 24.81 16.54 11.94
C LEU A 74 25.90 17.41 12.59
N VAL A 75 25.98 17.42 13.92
CA VAL A 75 26.99 18.19 14.67
C VAL A 75 28.41 17.76 14.27
N HIS A 76 28.67 16.46 14.19
CA HIS A 76 29.97 15.93 13.77
C HIS A 76 30.41 16.48 12.40
N TYR A 77 29.53 16.41 11.38
CA TYR A 77 29.85 16.89 10.03
C TYR A 77 29.91 18.41 9.89
N VAL A 78 29.19 19.15 10.75
CA VAL A 78 29.28 20.62 10.80
C VAL A 78 30.58 21.07 11.47
N VAL A 79 31.01 20.41 12.55
CA VAL A 79 32.25 20.76 13.26
C VAL A 79 33.49 20.37 12.47
N LEU A 80 33.49 19.21 11.82
CA LEU A 80 34.60 18.71 11.00
C LEU A 80 34.38 19.04 9.51
N TRP A 81 33.83 20.22 9.24
CA TRP A 81 33.47 20.61 7.88
C TRP A 81 34.69 20.54 6.95
N THR A 82 34.54 19.77 5.87
CA THR A 82 35.50 19.71 4.77
C THR A 82 34.72 19.96 3.47
N ASP A 83 35.24 20.85 2.62
CA ASP A 83 34.51 21.31 1.42
C ASP A 83 34.16 20.18 0.45
N GLU A 84 34.91 19.08 0.47
CA GLU A 84 34.66 17.93 -0.40
C GLU A 84 33.53 17.00 0.07
N LYS A 85 33.17 17.01 1.37
CA LYS A 85 32.22 16.04 1.95
C LYS A 85 31.04 16.71 2.65
N GLY A 86 31.21 17.91 3.22
CA GLY A 86 30.28 18.48 4.19
C GLY A 86 28.81 18.57 3.74
N LEU A 87 28.55 19.09 2.54
CA LEU A 87 27.18 19.45 2.13
C LEU A 87 26.22 18.24 2.05
N ALA A 88 26.65 17.14 1.42
CA ALA A 88 25.80 15.96 1.22
C ALA A 88 25.46 15.28 2.56
N TYR A 89 26.45 15.11 3.44
CA TYR A 89 26.24 14.48 4.75
C TYR A 89 25.42 15.34 5.71
N VAL A 90 25.54 16.66 5.63
CA VAL A 90 24.70 17.58 6.40
C VAL A 90 23.26 17.56 5.89
N LEU A 91 23.04 17.65 4.58
CA LEU A 91 21.69 17.66 3.99
C LEU A 91 20.95 16.34 4.26
N THR A 92 21.64 15.21 4.15
CA THR A 92 21.06 13.89 4.49
C THR A 92 20.61 13.80 5.94
N SER A 93 21.42 14.27 6.89
CA SER A 93 21.03 14.30 8.31
C SER A 93 19.82 15.20 8.56
N ILE A 94 19.75 16.37 7.92
CA ILE A 94 18.59 17.27 8.03
C ILE A 94 17.32 16.59 7.47
N LEU A 95 17.41 15.96 6.30
CA LEU A 95 16.28 15.26 5.69
C LEU A 95 15.80 14.09 6.56
N TYR A 96 16.71 13.33 7.19
CA TYR A 96 16.33 12.29 8.14
C TYR A 96 15.67 12.84 9.41
N ILE A 97 16.14 13.96 9.95
CA ILE A 97 15.49 14.60 11.11
C ILE A 97 14.05 15.00 10.75
N ILE A 98 13.87 15.70 9.63
CA ILE A 98 12.55 16.16 9.18
C ILE A 98 11.60 14.97 8.93
N THR A 99 12.08 13.95 8.21
CA THR A 99 11.26 12.76 7.89
C THR A 99 10.84 12.00 9.14
N ILE A 100 11.74 11.83 10.12
CA ILE A 100 11.43 11.03 11.31
C ILE A 100 10.55 11.81 12.29
N SER A 101 10.72 13.12 12.41
CA SER A 101 9.74 13.98 13.09
C SER A 101 8.35 13.83 12.47
N PHE A 102 8.27 13.78 11.14
CA PHE A 102 6.99 13.55 10.45
C PHE A 102 6.45 12.12 10.67
N ILE A 103 7.32 11.10 10.72
CA ILE A 103 6.94 9.72 11.04
C ILE A 103 6.38 9.61 12.46
N LEU A 104 6.97 10.30 13.44
CA LEU A 104 6.44 10.37 14.81
C LEU A 104 5.03 10.99 14.84
N TRP A 105 4.81 12.06 14.08
CA TRP A 105 3.48 12.63 13.89
C TRP A 105 2.52 11.63 13.22
N LEU A 106 2.97 10.96 12.16
CA LEU A 106 2.18 9.98 11.42
C LEU A 106 1.80 8.77 12.29
N MET A 107 2.69 8.26 13.14
CA MET A 107 2.39 7.19 14.10
C MET A 107 1.25 7.58 15.04
N ASN A 108 1.26 8.83 15.54
CA ASN A 108 0.18 9.34 16.37
C ASN A 108 -1.12 9.54 15.58
N TYR A 109 -1.03 9.97 14.31
CA TYR A 109 -2.18 10.13 13.44
C TYR A 109 -2.82 8.79 13.04
N ASP A 110 -2.01 7.78 12.71
CA ASP A 110 -2.41 6.40 12.46
C ASP A 110 -3.19 5.83 13.66
N ARG A 111 -2.73 6.11 14.89
CA ARG A 111 -3.43 5.77 16.14
C ARG A 111 -4.81 6.42 16.24
N LEU A 112 -4.92 7.71 15.94
CA LEU A 112 -6.20 8.45 15.98
C LEU A 112 -7.22 7.92 14.95
N LYS A 113 -6.72 7.34 13.85
CA LYS A 113 -7.55 6.72 12.79
C LYS A 113 -7.66 5.19 12.93
N SER A 114 -7.26 4.65 14.09
CA SER A 114 -7.36 3.23 14.46
C SER A 114 -6.70 2.28 13.45
N VAL A 115 -5.49 2.64 12.99
CA VAL A 115 -4.66 1.81 12.11
C VAL A 115 -3.68 1.00 12.94
N PHE A 116 -3.81 -0.33 12.92
CA PHE A 116 -3.01 -1.25 13.75
C PHE A 116 -1.57 -1.46 13.27
N SER A 117 -1.32 -1.31 11.96
CA SER A 117 0.00 -1.44 11.34
C SER A 117 0.01 -0.75 9.97
N SER A 118 0.90 0.22 9.77
CA SER A 118 1.05 0.93 8.50
C SER A 118 2.11 0.27 7.62
N GLY A 119 1.68 -0.18 6.43
CA GLY A 119 2.59 -0.74 5.43
C GLY A 119 3.61 0.27 4.91
N LEU A 120 3.25 1.56 4.89
CA LEU A 120 4.15 2.64 4.51
C LEU A 120 5.39 2.70 5.42
N LEU A 121 5.19 2.64 6.74
CA LEU A 121 6.29 2.66 7.71
C LEU A 121 7.13 1.39 7.62
N PHE A 122 6.50 0.22 7.45
CA PHE A 122 7.22 -1.04 7.25
C PHE A 122 8.17 -0.98 6.03
N ILE A 123 7.66 -0.55 4.87
CA ILE A 123 8.46 -0.45 3.64
C ILE A 123 9.56 0.60 3.80
N PHE A 124 9.26 1.75 4.42
CA PHE A 124 10.25 2.80 4.67
C PHE A 124 11.43 2.28 5.50
N TRP A 125 11.17 1.66 6.66
CA TRP A 125 12.25 1.16 7.53
C TRP A 125 13.03 0.01 6.89
N LEU A 126 12.38 -0.85 6.10
CA LEU A 126 13.06 -1.86 5.29
C LEU A 126 14.04 -1.23 4.29
N LEU A 127 13.59 -0.22 3.54
CA LEU A 127 14.43 0.48 2.57
C LEU A 127 15.58 1.24 3.24
N VAL A 128 15.35 1.87 4.39
CA VAL A 128 16.42 2.52 5.18
C VAL A 128 17.45 1.50 5.66
N CYS A 129 17.04 0.33 6.15
CA CYS A 129 17.97 -0.73 6.54
C CYS A 129 18.84 -1.17 5.36
N LEU A 130 18.25 -1.38 4.19
CA LEU A 130 19.00 -1.74 2.97
C LEU A 130 19.95 -0.62 2.51
N ALA A 131 19.53 0.64 2.62
CA ALA A 131 20.34 1.79 2.23
C ALA A 131 21.59 1.99 3.12
N ILE A 132 21.54 1.58 4.39
CA ILE A 132 22.67 1.71 5.34
C ILE A 132 23.71 0.59 5.16
N LEU A 133 23.35 -0.58 4.60
CA LEU A 133 24.27 -1.71 4.48
C LEU A 133 25.60 -1.37 3.77
N PRO A 134 25.62 -0.62 2.65
CA PRO A 134 26.88 -0.26 2.00
C PRO A 134 27.75 0.67 2.85
N ASP A 135 27.17 1.55 3.67
CA ASP A 135 27.93 2.38 4.62
C ASP A 135 28.65 1.48 5.64
N ILE A 136 27.95 0.49 6.21
CA ILE A 136 28.56 -0.47 7.16
C ILE A 136 29.75 -1.19 6.54
N ILE A 137 29.61 -1.70 5.31
CA ILE A 137 30.67 -2.45 4.63
C ILE A 137 31.90 -1.57 4.41
N ASP A 138 31.74 -0.32 4.00
CA ASP A 138 32.87 0.57 3.72
C ASP A 138 33.60 1.02 4.97
N TYR A 139 32.86 1.43 6.02
CA TYR A 139 33.48 1.79 7.28
C TYR A 139 34.16 0.60 7.96
N SER A 140 33.58 -0.61 7.86
CA SER A 140 34.23 -1.83 8.38
C SER A 140 35.50 -2.20 7.63
N VAL A 141 35.54 -2.02 6.30
CA VAL A 141 36.77 -2.23 5.52
C VAL A 141 37.84 -1.20 5.85
N LYS A 142 37.48 0.10 5.93
CA LYS A 142 38.41 1.18 6.34
C LYS A 142 38.96 0.95 7.74
N PHE A 143 38.13 0.46 8.65
CA PHE A 143 38.52 0.09 10.00
C PHE A 143 39.47 -1.12 10.03
N TYR A 144 39.16 -2.16 9.25
CA TYR A 144 40.00 -3.35 9.14
C TYR A 144 41.39 -3.04 8.57
N GLN A 145 41.48 -2.09 7.63
CA GLN A 145 42.74 -1.60 7.07
C GLN A 145 43.58 -0.76 8.07
N GLN A 146 43.20 -0.72 9.35
CA GLN A 146 43.92 -0.05 10.44
C GLN A 146 44.20 1.44 10.19
N ILE A 147 43.36 2.12 9.40
CA ILE A 147 43.41 3.58 9.25
C ILE A 147 42.89 4.19 10.56
N LYS A 148 43.77 4.35 11.55
CA LYS A 148 43.44 4.86 12.89
C LYS A 148 43.32 6.38 12.88
N SER A 149 42.18 6.89 12.41
CA SER A 149 41.76 8.28 12.64
C SER A 149 40.57 8.31 13.59
N ILE A 150 40.60 9.20 14.59
CA ILE A 150 39.51 9.36 15.58
C ILE A 150 38.15 9.62 14.88
N SER A 151 38.14 10.41 13.79
CA SER A 151 36.92 10.68 13.00
C SER A 151 36.31 9.39 12.44
N LEU A 152 37.13 8.48 11.92
CA LEU A 152 36.66 7.22 11.34
C LEU A 152 36.03 6.28 12.38
N TRP A 153 36.55 6.30 13.61
CA TRP A 153 35.96 5.54 14.72
C TRP A 153 34.58 6.08 15.08
N ILE A 154 34.42 7.40 15.14
CA ILE A 154 33.14 8.03 15.43
C ILE A 154 32.12 7.71 14.33
N GLU A 155 32.50 7.83 13.05
CA GLU A 155 31.64 7.50 11.92
C GLU A 155 31.21 6.03 11.91
N PHE A 156 32.13 5.11 12.19
CA PHE A 156 31.82 3.69 12.34
C PHE A 156 30.75 3.45 13.42
N ILE A 157 30.94 4.06 14.60
CA ILE A 157 30.00 3.93 15.72
C ILE A 157 28.61 4.50 15.34
N ILE A 158 28.57 5.69 14.72
CA ILE A 158 27.31 6.33 14.29
C ILE A 158 26.54 5.42 13.33
N VAL A 159 27.21 4.86 12.31
CA VAL A 159 26.55 4.02 11.29
C VAL A 159 25.98 2.75 11.89
N TRP A 160 26.69 2.10 12.82
CA TRP A 160 26.18 0.91 13.51
C TRP A 160 24.99 1.19 14.40
N PHE A 161 25.02 2.27 15.19
CA PHE A 161 23.87 2.64 16.01
C PHE A 161 22.68 3.11 15.15
N GLN A 162 22.93 3.78 14.03
CA GLN A 162 21.91 4.13 13.05
C GLN A 162 21.22 2.87 12.51
N PHE A 163 22.01 1.84 12.14
CA PHE A 163 21.47 0.56 11.71
C PHE A 163 20.69 -0.15 12.82
N LEU A 164 21.21 -0.18 14.05
CA LEU A 164 20.56 -0.82 15.19
C LEU A 164 19.15 -0.26 15.44
N PHE A 165 19.01 1.07 15.46
CA PHE A 165 17.70 1.70 15.69
C PHE A 165 16.78 1.60 14.47
N ALA A 166 17.30 1.73 13.24
CA ALA A 166 16.50 1.48 12.04
C ALA A 166 15.97 0.03 12.00
N PHE A 167 16.82 -0.94 12.33
CA PHE A 167 16.45 -2.34 12.38
C PHE A 167 15.46 -2.63 13.50
N GLY A 168 15.64 -2.04 14.69
CA GLY A 168 14.65 -2.10 15.77
C GLY A 168 13.28 -1.54 15.36
N LEU A 169 13.26 -0.42 14.63
CA LEU A 169 12.03 0.15 14.07
C LEU A 169 11.42 -0.74 13.00
N PHE A 170 12.23 -1.35 12.13
CA PHE A 170 11.76 -2.33 11.16
C PHE A 170 11.10 -3.53 11.86
N ILE A 171 11.78 -4.16 12.82
CA ILE A 171 11.27 -5.33 13.56
C ILE A 171 9.99 -4.99 14.33
N THR A 172 9.93 -3.85 15.00
CA THR A 172 8.71 -3.43 15.73
C THR A 172 7.52 -3.17 14.79
N ASN A 173 7.77 -2.76 13.53
CA ASN A 173 6.72 -2.61 12.51
C ASN A 173 6.27 -3.95 11.87
N CYS A 174 7.00 -5.05 12.09
CA CYS A 174 6.54 -6.40 11.73
C CYS A 174 5.37 -6.89 12.59
N PHE A 175 5.21 -6.34 13.80
CA PHE A 175 4.17 -6.72 14.75
C PHE A 175 3.01 -5.73 14.74
N ALA A 176 1.79 -6.26 14.90
CA ALA A 176 0.59 -5.45 15.01
C ALA A 176 0.47 -4.88 16.43
N GLU A 177 -0.09 -3.68 16.54
CA GLU A 177 -0.44 -3.15 17.86
C GLU A 177 -1.61 -3.93 18.45
N LYS A 178 -1.47 -4.32 19.73
CA LYS A 178 -2.54 -4.99 20.45
C LYS A 178 -3.74 -4.07 20.59
N TYR A 179 -4.89 -4.58 20.20
CA TYR A 179 -6.18 -3.92 20.31
C TYR A 179 -7.02 -4.62 21.37
N ILE A 180 -7.56 -3.85 22.31
CA ILE A 180 -8.57 -4.32 23.27
C ILE A 180 -9.93 -3.93 22.70
N ILE A 181 -10.71 -4.92 22.27
CA ILE A 181 -12.13 -4.72 21.95
C ILE A 181 -12.86 -4.46 23.27
N ALA A 182 -13.11 -3.20 23.61
CA ALA A 182 -13.93 -2.84 24.77
C ALA A 182 -15.41 -3.27 24.65
N HIS A 183 -15.81 -3.87 23.52
CA HIS A 183 -17.19 -4.29 23.21
C HIS A 183 -17.40 -5.80 23.04
N GLN A 184 -16.49 -6.66 23.53
CA GLN A 184 -16.78 -8.10 23.61
C GLN A 184 -17.68 -8.36 24.84
N THR A 185 -18.87 -7.75 24.84
CA THR A 185 -19.84 -7.78 25.95
C THR A 185 -20.96 -8.80 25.76
N THR A 186 -20.92 -9.63 24.71
CA THR A 186 -21.87 -10.74 24.54
C THR A 186 -21.10 -12.03 24.25
N LEU A 187 -21.24 -13.02 25.13
CA LEU A 187 -20.59 -14.33 25.08
C LEU A 187 -20.89 -15.15 23.80
N ASP A 188 -21.86 -14.71 22.99
CA ASP A 188 -22.39 -15.45 21.84
C ASP A 188 -21.96 -14.92 20.45
N GLU A 189 -21.23 -13.80 20.35
CA GLU A 189 -20.80 -13.26 19.05
C GLU A 189 -19.47 -13.86 18.57
N ARG A 190 -19.43 -14.36 17.32
CA ARG A 190 -18.20 -14.89 16.73
C ARG A 190 -17.18 -13.77 16.51
N PRO A 191 -15.88 -14.05 16.68
CA PRO A 191 -14.84 -13.06 16.43
C PRO A 191 -14.83 -12.63 14.96
N ILE A 192 -14.62 -11.33 14.73
CA ILE A 192 -14.44 -10.75 13.39
C ILE A 192 -13.13 -11.27 12.79
N VAL A 193 -13.08 -11.39 11.46
CA VAL A 193 -11.89 -11.82 10.73
C VAL A 193 -10.65 -10.99 11.14
N PRO A 194 -9.53 -11.65 11.51
CA PRO A 194 -8.37 -10.95 12.07
C PRO A 194 -7.58 -10.15 11.04
N GLU A 195 -7.77 -10.39 9.73
CA GLU A 195 -7.03 -9.74 8.63
C GLU A 195 -6.90 -8.20 8.79
N PHE A 196 -7.94 -7.52 9.29
CA PHE A 196 -7.94 -6.06 9.45
C PHE A 196 -7.14 -5.55 10.66
N HIS A 197 -6.92 -6.41 11.65
CA HIS A 197 -6.25 -6.10 12.92
C HIS A 197 -4.82 -6.62 12.99
N GLU A 198 -4.41 -7.38 11.97
CA GLU A 198 -3.13 -8.05 11.89
C GLU A 198 -2.03 -7.16 11.29
N SER A 199 -0.79 -7.58 11.48
CA SER A 199 0.37 -6.80 11.06
C SER A 199 0.43 -6.72 9.53
N PHE A 200 1.12 -5.70 8.99
CA PHE A 200 1.34 -5.63 7.54
C PHE A 200 1.99 -6.90 6.99
N LEU A 201 2.98 -7.44 7.71
CA LEU A 201 3.64 -8.69 7.33
C LEU A 201 2.67 -9.88 7.37
N SER A 202 1.87 -9.99 8.42
CA SER A 202 0.85 -11.04 8.56
C SER A 202 -0.18 -10.99 7.44
N ARG A 203 -0.59 -9.79 7.01
CA ARG A 203 -1.50 -9.59 5.86
C ARG A 203 -0.89 -10.03 4.53
N ILE A 204 0.38 -9.70 4.26
CA ILE A 204 1.05 -10.11 3.00
C ILE A 204 1.30 -11.62 2.95
N SER A 205 1.71 -12.20 4.08
CA SER A 205 2.03 -13.63 4.20
C SER A 205 0.82 -14.52 4.45
N TYR A 206 -0.37 -13.94 4.67
CA TYR A 206 -1.59 -14.64 5.11
C TYR A 206 -1.42 -15.44 6.40
N SER A 207 -0.47 -15.03 7.25
CA SER A 207 -0.18 -15.74 8.51
C SER A 207 -1.41 -15.79 9.44
N TRP A 208 -2.25 -14.76 9.39
CA TRP A 208 -3.53 -14.69 10.10
C TRP A 208 -4.51 -15.83 9.79
N ALA A 209 -4.40 -16.49 8.62
CA ALA A 209 -5.26 -17.62 8.25
C ALA A 209 -4.76 -18.96 8.84
N THR A 210 -3.48 -19.02 9.24
CA THR A 210 -2.82 -20.23 9.74
C THR A 210 -3.56 -20.90 10.91
N PRO A 211 -4.06 -20.17 11.93
CA PRO A 211 -4.79 -20.79 13.04
C PRO A 211 -6.05 -21.54 12.61
N LEU A 212 -6.77 -21.02 11.60
CA LEU A 212 -7.95 -21.67 11.05
C LEU A 212 -7.59 -22.90 10.22
N ILE A 213 -6.53 -22.82 9.41
CA ILE A 213 -6.01 -23.95 8.61
C ILE A 213 -5.59 -25.10 9.53
N LEU A 214 -4.83 -24.79 10.59
CA LEU A 214 -4.40 -25.79 11.57
C LEU A 214 -5.58 -26.39 12.35
N ARG A 215 -6.62 -25.61 12.63
CA ARG A 215 -7.85 -26.13 13.25
C ARG A 215 -8.59 -27.07 12.31
N GLY A 216 -8.67 -26.75 11.02
CA GLY A 216 -9.25 -27.60 9.99
C GLY A 216 -8.47 -28.90 9.73
N TYR A 217 -7.15 -28.88 9.95
CA TYR A 217 -6.34 -30.10 9.96
C TYR A 217 -6.65 -31.00 11.16
N LYS A 218 -6.91 -30.42 12.35
CA LYS A 218 -7.19 -31.17 13.59
C LYS A 218 -8.63 -31.68 13.68
N LYS A 219 -9.60 -30.92 13.18
CA LYS A 219 -11.03 -31.26 13.20
C LYS A 219 -11.75 -30.70 11.97
N PRO A 220 -12.80 -31.36 11.45
CA PRO A 220 -13.62 -30.78 10.38
C PRO A 220 -14.21 -29.45 10.85
N LEU A 221 -14.07 -28.40 10.02
CA LEU A 221 -14.56 -27.07 10.34
C LEU A 221 -16.09 -27.02 10.23
N THR A 222 -16.72 -26.41 11.23
CA THR A 222 -18.15 -26.10 11.23
C THR A 222 -18.36 -24.59 11.11
N GLU A 223 -19.58 -24.14 10.81
CA GLU A 223 -19.91 -22.71 10.69
C GLU A 223 -19.56 -21.89 11.95
N LYS A 224 -19.60 -22.52 13.13
CA LYS A 224 -19.24 -21.89 14.41
C LYS A 224 -17.75 -21.63 14.56
N ASP A 225 -16.90 -22.36 13.84
CA ASP A 225 -15.45 -22.21 13.88
C ASP A 225 -14.94 -21.09 12.94
N CYS A 226 -15.78 -20.61 12.03
CA CYS A 226 -15.46 -19.56 11.08
C CYS A 226 -15.58 -18.17 11.70
N TRP A 227 -14.77 -17.23 11.20
CA TRP A 227 -14.85 -15.82 11.57
C TRP A 227 -16.04 -15.12 10.92
N ASP A 228 -16.56 -14.10 11.62
CA ASP A 228 -17.57 -13.22 11.06
C ASP A 228 -16.97 -12.10 10.20
N LEU A 229 -17.73 -11.70 9.18
CA LEU A 229 -17.38 -10.59 8.29
C LEU A 229 -17.61 -9.24 8.99
N PRO A 230 -16.72 -8.25 8.77
CA PRO A 230 -16.94 -6.89 9.25
C PRO A 230 -18.19 -6.29 8.58
N ILE A 231 -18.83 -5.35 9.28
CA ILE A 231 -20.10 -4.74 8.84
C ILE A 231 -19.99 -4.17 7.41
N SER A 232 -18.84 -3.63 7.02
CA SER A 232 -18.57 -3.10 5.69
C SER A 232 -18.56 -4.14 4.56
N GLU A 233 -18.28 -5.40 4.88
CA GLU A 233 -18.19 -6.52 3.91
C GLU A 233 -19.45 -7.41 3.95
N ARG A 234 -20.41 -7.15 4.85
CA ARG A 234 -21.69 -7.85 4.88
C ARG A 234 -22.52 -7.50 3.64
N THR A 235 -23.32 -8.46 3.19
CA THR A 235 -24.16 -8.32 1.98
C THR A 235 -25.04 -7.07 2.00
N ALA A 236 -25.61 -6.72 3.16
CA ALA A 236 -26.44 -5.52 3.31
C ALA A 236 -25.66 -4.23 2.97
N ALA A 237 -24.43 -4.09 3.45
CA ALA A 237 -23.59 -2.93 3.20
C ALA A 237 -23.14 -2.88 1.73
N VAL A 238 -22.72 -4.03 1.17
CA VAL A 238 -22.32 -4.16 -0.23
C VAL A 238 -23.47 -3.78 -1.18
N VAL A 239 -24.66 -4.33 -0.95
CA VAL A 239 -25.87 -4.01 -1.74
C VAL A 239 -26.26 -2.54 -1.60
N HIS A 240 -26.12 -1.97 -0.39
CA HIS A 240 -26.40 -0.56 -0.15
C HIS A 240 -25.45 0.36 -0.92
N GLN A 241 -24.14 0.05 -0.95
CA GLN A 241 -23.15 0.82 -1.71
C GLN A 241 -23.49 0.87 -3.21
N VAL A 242 -23.72 -0.29 -3.83
CA VAL A 242 -24.06 -0.37 -5.27
C VAL A 242 -25.37 0.37 -5.57
N ARG A 243 -26.37 0.24 -4.68
CA ARG A 243 -27.64 0.96 -4.84
C ARG A 243 -27.48 2.47 -4.79
N ASN A 244 -26.63 3.00 -3.92
CA ASN A 244 -26.42 4.43 -3.82
C ASN A 244 -25.88 5.00 -5.13
N TYR A 245 -24.95 4.29 -5.79
CA TYR A 245 -24.50 4.66 -7.13
C TYR A 245 -25.60 4.56 -8.19
N MET A 246 -26.41 3.49 -8.15
CA MET A 246 -27.53 3.33 -9.09
C MET A 246 -28.60 4.42 -8.92
N LYS A 247 -28.90 4.84 -7.67
CA LYS A 247 -29.80 5.96 -7.37
C LYS A 247 -29.24 7.30 -7.85
N GLY A 248 -27.96 7.55 -7.62
CA GLY A 248 -27.30 8.76 -8.10
C GLY A 248 -27.38 8.88 -9.63
N TRP A 249 -27.14 7.78 -10.33
CA TRP A 249 -27.20 7.76 -11.79
C TRP A 249 -28.62 7.95 -12.35
N THR A 250 -29.63 7.26 -11.78
CA THR A 250 -31.05 7.44 -12.19
C THR A 250 -31.55 8.86 -11.92
N SER A 251 -31.02 9.55 -10.89
CA SER A 251 -31.31 10.95 -10.62
C SER A 251 -30.70 11.86 -11.70
N CYS A 252 -29.43 11.65 -12.06
CA CYS A 252 -28.78 12.38 -13.14
C CYS A 252 -29.46 12.17 -14.50
N GLU A 253 -29.91 10.96 -14.80
CA GLU A 253 -30.64 10.66 -16.03
C GLU A 253 -31.99 11.39 -16.09
N LYS A 254 -32.77 11.37 -15.01
CA LYS A 254 -34.03 12.12 -14.91
C LYS A 254 -33.81 13.62 -15.10
N ASN A 255 -32.76 14.18 -14.51
CA ASN A 255 -32.40 15.59 -14.67
C ASN A 255 -31.96 15.91 -16.11
N SER A 256 -31.18 15.04 -16.75
CA SER A 256 -30.80 15.19 -18.16
C SER A 256 -32.02 15.17 -19.08
N ILE A 257 -32.94 14.22 -18.87
CA ILE A 257 -34.19 14.14 -19.65
C ILE A 257 -35.08 15.37 -19.42
N ASN A 258 -35.16 15.87 -18.19
CA ASN A 258 -35.91 17.09 -17.90
C ASN A 258 -35.27 18.32 -18.54
N ASN A 259 -33.93 18.45 -18.51
CA ASN A 259 -33.22 19.53 -19.18
C ASN A 259 -33.40 19.47 -20.69
N ILE A 260 -33.38 18.29 -21.31
CA ILE A 260 -33.67 18.11 -22.73
C ILE A 260 -35.10 18.55 -23.05
N LYS A 261 -36.10 18.14 -22.26
CA LYS A 261 -37.49 18.59 -22.43
C LYS A 261 -37.64 20.10 -22.29
N LEU A 262 -36.96 20.70 -21.31
CA LEU A 262 -36.91 22.15 -21.10
C LEU A 262 -36.25 22.87 -22.28
N SER A 263 -35.24 22.26 -22.91
CA SER A 263 -34.58 22.81 -24.11
C SER A 263 -35.55 22.84 -25.30
N TYR A 264 -36.32 21.76 -25.49
CA TYR A 264 -37.33 21.67 -26.56
C TYR A 264 -38.54 22.57 -26.33
N SER A 265 -38.98 22.76 -25.07
CA SER A 265 -40.07 23.70 -24.77
C SER A 265 -39.66 25.14 -25.04
N ASN A 266 -38.41 25.51 -24.72
CA ASN A 266 -37.91 26.86 -24.97
C ASN A 266 -37.70 27.12 -26.48
N GLN A 267 -37.29 26.12 -27.27
CA GLN A 267 -37.26 26.25 -28.73
C GLN A 267 -38.66 26.34 -29.37
N ALA A 268 -39.67 25.72 -28.77
CA ALA A 268 -41.06 25.80 -29.24
C ALA A 268 -41.74 27.14 -28.90
N GLU A 269 -41.24 27.88 -27.90
CA GLU A 269 -41.70 29.25 -27.60
C GLU A 269 -41.10 30.30 -28.56
N ASP A 270 -39.92 30.04 -29.16
CA ASP A 270 -39.29 30.93 -30.15
C ASP A 270 -39.83 30.73 -31.60
N GLU A 271 -40.48 29.61 -31.90
CA GLU A 271 -41.01 29.28 -33.24
C GLU A 271 -42.55 29.32 -33.37
N HIS A 272 -43.26 30.05 -32.51
CA HIS A 272 -44.71 30.23 -32.68
C HIS A 272 -45.09 31.36 -33.65
N GLN A 273 -44.70 31.19 -34.92
CA GLN A 273 -45.48 31.65 -36.06
C GLN A 273 -45.07 30.83 -37.30
N ASN A 274 -45.57 29.61 -37.41
CA ASN A 274 -46.30 29.12 -38.59
C ASN A 274 -46.57 27.61 -38.53
N LEU A 275 -47.84 27.29 -38.79
CA LEU A 275 -48.36 26.03 -39.34
C LEU A 275 -48.48 24.83 -38.39
N LEU A 276 -49.76 24.61 -38.08
CA LEU A 276 -50.37 23.38 -37.60
C LEU A 276 -50.01 22.17 -38.49
N ASP A 277 -49.99 21.04 -37.80
CA ASP A 277 -50.12 19.68 -38.31
C ASP A 277 -48.90 19.07 -39.02
N ASN A 278 -48.25 18.15 -38.27
CA ASN A 278 -47.55 16.94 -38.68
C ASN A 278 -46.13 16.78 -38.12
N VAL A 279 -45.96 16.91 -36.80
CA VAL A 279 -44.80 16.31 -36.13
C VAL A 279 -45.22 14.91 -35.66
N PRO A 280 -44.68 13.81 -36.23
CA PRO A 280 -44.91 12.50 -35.66
C PRO A 280 -44.36 12.51 -34.23
N MET A 281 -45.22 12.19 -33.26
CA MET A 281 -44.83 11.89 -31.89
C MET A 281 -43.77 10.79 -31.96
N VAL A 282 -42.50 11.17 -31.93
CA VAL A 282 -41.40 10.21 -31.97
C VAL A 282 -41.52 9.36 -30.70
N ASP A 283 -41.92 8.11 -30.90
CA ASP A 283 -41.94 7.03 -29.93
C ASP A 283 -40.51 6.65 -29.48
N VAL A 284 -39.76 7.61 -28.92
CA VAL A 284 -38.41 7.39 -28.36
C VAL A 284 -38.46 6.47 -27.12
N LYS A 285 -39.65 6.22 -26.56
CA LYS A 285 -39.78 5.86 -25.14
C LYS A 285 -39.77 4.37 -24.79
N LYS A 286 -40.10 3.44 -25.70
CA LYS A 286 -40.31 2.03 -25.31
C LYS A 286 -39.24 1.03 -25.76
N SER A 287 -38.50 1.27 -26.84
CA SER A 287 -37.53 0.28 -27.37
C SER A 287 -36.13 0.39 -26.72
N SER A 288 -35.76 1.52 -26.12
CA SER A 288 -34.42 1.73 -25.55
C SER A 288 -34.28 1.46 -24.04
N SER A 289 -35.36 1.18 -23.31
CA SER A 289 -35.33 1.05 -21.84
C SER A 289 -34.71 -0.26 -21.33
N LYS A 290 -35.01 -1.41 -21.96
CA LYS A 290 -34.53 -2.73 -21.49
C LYS A 290 -33.03 -2.95 -21.69
N SER A 291 -32.44 -2.45 -22.79
CA SER A 291 -30.99 -2.53 -23.04
C SER A 291 -30.19 -1.52 -22.22
N LYS A 292 -30.79 -0.38 -21.87
CA LYS A 292 -30.17 0.61 -20.98
C LYS A 292 -30.08 0.09 -19.55
N GLU A 293 -31.12 -0.55 -19.00
CA GLU A 293 -31.11 -1.09 -17.62
C GLU A 293 -29.94 -2.05 -17.31
N THR A 294 -29.54 -2.89 -18.25
CA THR A 294 -28.39 -3.81 -18.06
C THR A 294 -27.06 -3.07 -18.09
N SER A 295 -26.90 -2.08 -18.98
CA SER A 295 -25.69 -1.24 -19.04
C SER A 295 -25.48 -0.42 -17.76
N ILE A 296 -26.57 0.03 -17.14
CA ILE A 296 -26.56 0.82 -15.90
C ILE A 296 -26.11 0.00 -14.70
N PHE A 297 -26.57 -1.25 -14.62
CA PHE A 297 -26.17 -2.15 -13.54
C PHE A 297 -24.65 -2.40 -13.55
N TRP A 298 -24.11 -2.80 -14.70
CA TRP A 298 -22.67 -3.04 -14.84
C TRP A 298 -21.88 -1.76 -14.59
N TYR A 299 -22.32 -0.63 -15.13
CA TYR A 299 -21.69 0.67 -14.89
C TYR A 299 -21.68 1.04 -13.40
N ALA A 300 -22.80 0.93 -12.69
CA ALA A 300 -22.89 1.23 -11.26
C ALA A 300 -21.96 0.35 -10.43
N LEU A 301 -21.85 -0.93 -10.79
CA LEU A 301 -20.99 -1.90 -10.13
C LEU A 301 -19.50 -1.59 -10.37
N PHE A 302 -19.11 -1.25 -11.61
CA PHE A 302 -17.76 -0.78 -11.92
C PHE A 302 -17.43 0.54 -11.21
N CYS A 303 -18.32 1.54 -11.21
CA CYS A 303 -18.11 2.81 -10.51
C CYS A 303 -17.98 2.65 -9.00
N THR A 304 -18.71 1.70 -8.40
CA THR A 304 -18.63 1.44 -6.95
C THR A 304 -17.25 0.93 -6.55
N TYR A 305 -16.62 0.09 -7.39
CA TYR A 305 -15.36 -0.58 -7.06
C TYR A 305 -14.16 -0.13 -7.91
N LYS A 306 -14.29 0.96 -8.67
CA LYS A 306 -13.26 1.47 -9.60
C LYS A 306 -11.91 1.67 -8.93
N ASP A 307 -11.87 2.24 -7.71
CA ASP A 307 -10.63 2.52 -6.98
C ASP A 307 -9.87 1.21 -6.73
N LYS A 308 -10.59 0.14 -6.34
CA LYS A 308 -10.01 -1.18 -6.06
C LYS A 308 -9.59 -1.92 -7.33
N LEU A 309 -10.37 -1.79 -8.42
CA LEU A 309 -10.03 -2.36 -9.72
C LEU A 309 -8.77 -1.72 -10.32
N PHE A 310 -8.65 -0.39 -10.21
CA PHE A 310 -7.48 0.34 -10.68
C PHE A 310 -6.21 -0.07 -9.94
N ILE A 311 -6.28 -0.20 -8.60
CA ILE A 311 -5.18 -0.73 -7.79
C ILE A 311 -4.81 -2.15 -8.22
N GLY A 312 -5.80 -3.02 -8.46
CA GLY A 312 -5.55 -4.37 -8.96
C GLY A 312 -4.86 -4.39 -10.34
N GLY A 313 -5.29 -3.54 -11.27
CA GLY A 313 -4.67 -3.41 -12.58
C GLY A 313 -3.23 -2.90 -12.50
N PHE A 314 -2.97 -1.90 -11.65
CA PHE A 314 -1.63 -1.39 -11.40
C PHE A 314 -0.69 -2.46 -10.80
N LEU A 315 -1.17 -3.23 -9.82
CA LEU A 315 -0.40 -4.35 -9.25
C LEU A 315 -0.07 -5.41 -10.29
N LYS A 316 -1.00 -5.72 -11.21
CA LYS A 316 -0.78 -6.68 -12.29
C LYS A 316 0.26 -6.18 -13.30
N PHE A 317 0.18 -4.90 -13.66
CA PHE A 317 1.17 -4.26 -14.53
C PHE A 317 2.58 -4.33 -13.93
N LEU A 318 2.74 -3.99 -12.64
CA LEU A 318 4.02 -4.11 -11.95
C LEU A 318 4.53 -5.56 -11.92
N HIS A 319 3.65 -6.53 -11.65
CA HIS A 319 3.98 -7.94 -11.70
C HIS A 319 4.53 -8.34 -13.09
N ASP A 320 3.89 -7.89 -14.17
CA ASP A 320 4.27 -8.26 -15.53
C ASP A 320 5.65 -7.66 -15.90
N ILE A 321 5.97 -6.45 -15.44
CA ILE A 321 7.33 -5.87 -15.58
C ILE A 321 8.37 -6.76 -14.89
N ILE A 322 8.11 -7.17 -13.64
CA ILE A 322 9.03 -8.03 -12.89
C ILE A 322 9.18 -9.40 -13.58
N GLN A 323 8.10 -9.95 -14.13
CA GLN A 323 8.14 -11.21 -14.87
C GLN A 323 9.11 -11.15 -16.06
N PHE A 324 9.17 -10.03 -16.79
CA PHE A 324 10.11 -9.86 -17.91
C PHE A 324 11.57 -9.69 -17.45
N SER A 325 11.79 -9.16 -16.24
CA SER A 325 13.14 -8.97 -15.70
C SER A 325 13.84 -10.30 -15.34
N GLY A 326 13.10 -11.34 -14.98
CA GLY A 326 13.64 -12.65 -14.58
C GLY A 326 14.59 -13.28 -15.62
N PRO A 327 14.13 -13.52 -16.87
CA PRO A 327 14.97 -14.05 -17.94
C PRO A 327 16.17 -13.14 -18.29
N MET A 328 16.01 -11.81 -18.17
CA MET A 328 17.09 -10.86 -18.45
C MET A 328 18.22 -10.98 -17.43
N ILE A 329 17.90 -11.10 -16.15
CA ILE A 329 18.87 -11.32 -15.07
C ILE A 329 19.53 -12.69 -15.23
N LEU A 330 18.76 -13.73 -15.57
CA LEU A 330 19.32 -15.07 -15.82
C LEU A 330 20.33 -15.06 -16.97
N LYS A 331 20.07 -14.30 -18.05
CA LYS A 331 21.03 -14.13 -19.16
C LYS A 331 22.32 -13.46 -18.70
N LEU A 332 22.24 -12.42 -17.85
CA LEU A 332 23.42 -11.77 -17.28
C LEU A 332 24.24 -12.72 -16.40
N LEU A 333 23.56 -13.58 -15.62
CA LEU A 333 24.21 -14.61 -14.81
C LEU A 333 24.90 -15.68 -15.67
N LEU A 334 24.27 -16.15 -16.76
CA LEU A 334 24.89 -17.09 -17.69
C LEU A 334 26.11 -16.49 -18.41
N ASN A 335 26.03 -15.20 -18.79
CA ASN A 335 27.17 -14.46 -19.34
C ASN A 335 28.29 -14.20 -18.31
N PHE A 336 28.01 -14.33 -17.02
CA PHE A 336 29.05 -14.30 -15.99
C PHE A 336 29.79 -15.63 -15.91
N PHE A 337 29.10 -16.76 -16.04
CA PHE A 337 29.73 -18.09 -16.03
C PHE A 337 30.65 -18.37 -17.22
N THR A 338 30.44 -17.67 -18.34
CA THR A 338 31.27 -17.81 -19.55
C THR A 338 32.56 -16.97 -19.51
N ASP A 339 32.57 -15.87 -18.74
CA ASP A 339 33.71 -14.94 -18.65
C ASP A 339 34.45 -15.06 -17.30
N SER A 340 35.58 -15.77 -17.28
CA SER A 340 36.41 -15.97 -16.07
C SER A 340 37.10 -14.71 -15.53
N THR A 341 37.03 -13.59 -16.26
CA THR A 341 37.71 -12.32 -15.93
C THR A 341 36.89 -11.41 -15.01
N LYS A 342 35.61 -11.71 -14.78
CA LYS A 342 34.71 -10.88 -13.97
C LYS A 342 34.88 -11.14 -12.46
N PRO A 343 34.69 -10.12 -11.61
CA PRO A 343 34.88 -10.27 -10.18
C PRO A 343 33.77 -11.13 -9.54
N LYS A 344 34.12 -11.92 -8.52
CA LYS A 344 33.21 -12.87 -7.85
C LYS A 344 31.96 -12.22 -7.26
N TRP A 345 32.07 -11.00 -6.74
CA TRP A 345 30.94 -10.28 -6.14
C TRP A 345 29.80 -10.03 -7.14
N LEU A 346 30.12 -9.93 -8.44
CA LEU A 346 29.14 -9.68 -9.50
C LEU A 346 28.18 -10.87 -9.68
N GLY A 347 28.71 -12.10 -9.60
CA GLY A 347 27.89 -13.32 -9.65
C GLY A 347 26.96 -13.44 -8.44
N ILE A 348 27.48 -13.13 -7.24
CA ILE A 348 26.68 -13.10 -5.99
C ILE A 348 25.57 -12.04 -6.11
N PHE A 349 25.88 -10.86 -6.64
CA PHE A 349 24.92 -9.80 -6.87
C PHE A 349 23.79 -10.24 -7.79
N TYR A 350 24.09 -10.87 -8.93
CA TYR A 350 23.05 -11.39 -9.84
C TYR A 350 22.19 -12.48 -9.20
N ALA A 351 22.77 -13.36 -8.40
CA ALA A 351 22.01 -14.41 -7.68
C ALA A 351 21.04 -13.83 -6.63
N ILE A 352 21.51 -12.84 -5.86
CA ILE A 352 20.67 -12.11 -4.89
C ILE A 352 19.56 -11.34 -5.61
N LEU A 353 19.90 -10.63 -6.69
CA LEU A 353 18.94 -9.88 -7.49
C LEU A 353 17.85 -10.79 -8.07
N LEU A 354 18.22 -11.96 -8.58
CA LEU A 354 17.27 -12.95 -9.08
C LEU A 354 16.36 -13.47 -7.96
N SER A 355 16.91 -13.74 -6.77
CA SER A 355 16.14 -14.19 -5.62
C SER A 355 15.12 -13.15 -5.15
N ILE A 356 15.52 -11.88 -5.08
CA ILE A 356 14.63 -10.76 -4.74
C ILE A 356 13.53 -10.60 -5.80
N THR A 357 13.89 -10.67 -7.08
CA THR A 357 12.96 -10.55 -8.21
C THR A 357 11.87 -11.62 -8.12
N VAL A 358 12.24 -12.89 -7.87
CA VAL A 358 11.29 -14.00 -7.70
C VAL A 358 10.41 -13.79 -6.46
N PHE A 359 10.96 -13.34 -5.34
CA PHE A 359 10.19 -13.09 -4.14
C PHE A 359 9.17 -11.95 -4.33
N CYS A 360 9.58 -10.84 -4.94
CA CYS A 360 8.71 -9.73 -5.31
C CYS A 360 7.60 -10.16 -6.28
N HIS A 361 7.94 -10.98 -7.29
CA HIS A 361 6.97 -11.55 -8.23
C HIS A 361 5.86 -12.31 -7.48
N ILE A 362 6.24 -13.21 -6.56
CA ILE A 362 5.28 -14.03 -5.80
C ILE A 362 4.37 -13.15 -4.93
N ILE A 363 4.93 -12.15 -4.24
CA ILE A 363 4.15 -11.25 -3.39
C ILE A 363 3.13 -10.45 -4.22
N LEU A 364 3.56 -9.86 -5.33
CA LEU A 364 2.67 -9.07 -6.19
C LEU A 364 1.56 -9.91 -6.79
N LEU A 365 1.87 -11.12 -7.27
CA LEU A 365 0.86 -12.02 -7.85
C LEU A 365 -0.20 -12.43 -6.81
N ARG A 366 0.23 -12.76 -5.59
CA ARG A 366 -0.69 -13.11 -4.50
C ARG A 366 -1.55 -11.93 -4.08
N ALA A 367 -0.96 -10.74 -3.95
CA ALA A 367 -1.69 -9.52 -3.63
C ALA A 367 -2.74 -9.19 -4.69
N TYR A 368 -2.38 -9.34 -5.98
CA TYR A 368 -3.30 -9.19 -7.10
C TYR A 368 -4.47 -10.18 -7.00
N PHE A 369 -4.20 -11.48 -6.89
CA PHE A 369 -5.26 -12.49 -6.85
C PHE A 369 -6.20 -12.29 -5.67
N HIS A 370 -5.69 -12.01 -4.48
CA HIS A 370 -6.53 -11.74 -3.31
C HIS A 370 -7.48 -10.56 -3.52
N GLN A 371 -6.98 -9.46 -4.09
CA GLN A 371 -7.84 -8.33 -4.42
C GLN A 371 -8.92 -8.69 -5.45
N GLN A 372 -8.57 -9.43 -6.51
CA GLN A 372 -9.53 -9.84 -7.53
C GLN A 372 -10.60 -10.80 -6.96
N PHE A 373 -10.21 -11.77 -6.13
CA PHE A 373 -11.17 -12.66 -5.49
C PHE A 373 -12.12 -11.90 -4.55
N LEU A 374 -11.61 -10.95 -3.77
CA LEU A 374 -12.46 -10.11 -2.91
C LEU A 374 -13.44 -9.25 -3.73
N ILE A 375 -13.01 -8.68 -4.85
CA ILE A 375 -13.89 -7.92 -5.74
C ILE A 375 -14.95 -8.85 -6.36
N GLY A 376 -14.56 -10.03 -6.83
CA GLY A 376 -15.48 -11.04 -7.36
C GLY A 376 -16.53 -11.49 -6.33
N LEU A 377 -16.14 -11.70 -5.08
CA LEU A 377 -17.06 -12.01 -3.98
C LEU A 377 -18.04 -10.87 -3.73
N ARG A 378 -17.59 -9.61 -3.69
CA ARG A 378 -18.47 -8.45 -3.55
C ARG A 378 -19.44 -8.32 -4.71
N PHE A 379 -18.98 -8.56 -5.94
CA PHE A 379 -19.85 -8.56 -7.13
C PHE A 379 -20.93 -9.62 -7.01
N ARG A 380 -20.55 -10.86 -6.68
CA ARG A 380 -21.50 -11.97 -6.46
C ARG A 380 -22.54 -11.61 -5.39
N SER A 381 -22.10 -11.12 -4.23
CA SER A 381 -22.98 -10.74 -3.12
C SER A 381 -23.93 -9.58 -3.50
N ALA A 382 -23.43 -8.58 -4.23
CA ALA A 382 -24.23 -7.47 -4.71
C ALA A 382 -25.31 -7.92 -5.71
N VAL A 383 -24.93 -8.73 -6.71
CA VAL A 383 -25.83 -9.27 -7.73
C VAL A 383 -26.92 -10.10 -7.06
N THR A 384 -26.55 -11.10 -6.26
CA THR A 384 -27.51 -11.99 -5.60
C THR A 384 -28.46 -11.23 -4.68
N GLY A 385 -27.94 -10.29 -3.87
CA GLY A 385 -28.76 -9.50 -2.97
C GLY A 385 -29.75 -8.56 -3.68
N LEU A 386 -29.36 -8.00 -4.84
CA LEU A 386 -30.23 -7.17 -5.66
C LEU A 386 -31.30 -7.99 -6.39
N VAL A 387 -30.93 -9.14 -6.94
CA VAL A 387 -31.86 -10.07 -7.59
C VAL A 387 -32.89 -10.57 -6.58
N TYR A 388 -32.45 -11.06 -5.42
CA TYR A 388 -33.35 -11.55 -4.38
C TYR A 388 -34.37 -10.49 -3.97
N ARG A 389 -33.90 -9.26 -3.73
CA ARG A 389 -34.79 -8.13 -3.41
C ARG A 389 -35.78 -7.83 -4.54
N LYS A 390 -35.34 -7.82 -5.80
CA LYS A 390 -36.23 -7.58 -6.95
C LYS A 390 -37.29 -8.69 -7.05
N VAL A 391 -36.91 -9.94 -6.83
CA VAL A 391 -37.83 -11.09 -6.80
C VAL A 391 -38.82 -10.96 -5.65
N SER A 392 -38.38 -10.58 -4.44
CA SER A 392 -39.28 -10.37 -3.30
C SER A 392 -40.30 -9.26 -3.55
N TYR A 393 -39.91 -8.16 -4.20
CA TYR A 393 -40.86 -7.10 -4.58
C TYR A 393 -41.86 -7.56 -5.64
N LEU A 394 -41.41 -8.33 -6.64
CA LEU A 394 -42.31 -8.89 -7.65
C LEU A 394 -43.29 -9.86 -7.01
N MET A 395 -42.84 -10.75 -6.13
CA MET A 395 -43.68 -11.71 -5.43
C MET A 395 -44.75 -11.01 -4.59
N PHE A 396 -44.42 -9.91 -3.89
CA PHE A 396 -45.40 -9.12 -3.15
C PHE A 396 -46.38 -8.36 -4.06
N TYR A 397 -45.98 -7.99 -5.27
CA TYR A 397 -46.88 -7.35 -6.24
C TYR A 397 -47.85 -8.33 -6.90
N PHE A 398 -47.45 -9.60 -7.02
CA PHE A 398 -48.27 -10.66 -7.62
C PHE A 398 -49.11 -11.44 -6.60
N SER A 399 -48.88 -11.26 -5.30
CA SER A 399 -49.72 -11.77 -4.22
C SER A 399 -50.74 -10.72 -3.82
#